data_AF-A0A927JXB7-F1
#
_entry.id   AF-A0A927JXB7-F1
#
_cell.length_a   1.000
_cell.length_b   1.000
_cell.length_c   1.000
_cell.angle_alpha   90.00
_cell.angle_beta   90.00
_cell.angle_gamma   90.00
#
_symmetry.space_group_name_H-M   'P 1'
#
loop_
_entity.id
_entity.type
_entity.pdbx_description
1 polymer ?
#
loop_
_entity_poly.entity_id
_entity_poly.type
_entity_poly.pdbx_seq_one_letter_code
_entity_poly.pdbx_strand_id
1 'polypeptide(L)'
;MSLRPFAAGAALLLSACAGGSYRPVSDDMVKIGPPYRVRGVAYVPAADPAYDMLGLASWYGSESGNRTANGERFRARWVTGAHTTLPLPSYVEVTALDTGRRIVVRVNDRGPFTGRGRILDLSRGAAEALGVRGAGVVPVRVRVVSPDERDRALLRRGKPARDLPPVDERTRANLREQLRAAGL
;
A
#
# COMPACT_ATOMS: atom_id res chain seq x y z
N MET A 1 0.67 -10.13 78.85
CA MET A 1 1.52 -10.01 77.64
C MET A 1 0.70 -10.52 76.46
N SER A 2 0.39 -9.62 75.52
CA SER A 2 -0.61 -9.81 74.45
C SER A 2 0.04 -10.40 73.19
N LEU A 3 -0.50 -11.52 72.67
CA LEU A 3 -0.15 -12.03 71.35
C LEU A 3 -0.99 -11.32 70.29
N ARG A 4 -0.34 -10.82 69.23
CA ARG A 4 -0.98 -10.34 68.00
C ARG A 4 -0.62 -11.26 66.83
N PRO A 5 -1.58 -11.63 65.96
CA PRO A 5 -1.32 -12.50 64.82
C PRO A 5 -0.71 -11.73 63.65
N PHE A 6 0.24 -12.36 62.96
CA PHE A 6 0.77 -11.90 61.68
C PHE A 6 -0.23 -12.23 60.57
N ALA A 7 -0.74 -11.21 59.89
CA ALA A 7 -1.51 -11.36 58.65
C ALA A 7 -0.53 -11.53 57.48
N ALA A 8 -0.53 -12.71 56.85
CA ALA A 8 0.18 -12.96 55.60
C ALA A 8 -0.62 -12.36 54.43
N GLY A 9 -0.10 -11.30 53.82
CA GLY A 9 -0.65 -10.72 52.60
C GLY A 9 -0.32 -11.61 51.39
N ALA A 10 -1.34 -12.19 50.77
CA ALA A 10 -1.21 -12.91 49.51
C ALA A 10 -0.94 -11.92 48.36
N ALA A 11 0.25 -11.97 47.78
CA ALA A 11 0.58 -11.22 46.57
C ALA A 11 -0.05 -11.91 45.34
N LEU A 12 -1.08 -11.29 44.78
CA LEU A 12 -1.66 -11.65 43.48
C LEU A 12 -0.66 -11.31 42.36
N LEU A 13 0.05 -12.33 41.86
CA LEU A 13 0.84 -12.22 40.64
C LEU A 13 -0.10 -12.21 39.42
N LEU A 14 -0.42 -11.02 38.93
CA LEU A 14 -1.07 -10.85 37.64
C LEU A 14 -0.09 -11.25 36.53
N SER A 15 -0.21 -12.49 36.07
CA SER A 15 0.49 -12.97 34.88
C SER A 15 -0.09 -12.24 33.66
N ALA A 16 0.63 -11.23 33.17
CA ALA A 16 0.31 -10.56 31.92
C ALA A 16 0.67 -11.50 30.76
N CYS A 17 -0.31 -12.28 30.30
CA CYS A 17 -0.21 -12.96 29.01
C CYS A 17 0.00 -11.88 27.94
N ALA A 18 1.22 -11.77 27.42
CA ALA A 18 1.60 -10.87 26.34
C ALA A 18 0.74 -11.17 25.10
N GLY A 19 -0.36 -10.45 24.97
CA GLY A 19 -1.32 -10.59 23.89
C GLY A 19 -0.73 -10.15 22.57
N GLY A 20 -0.50 -11.11 21.67
CA GLY A 20 -0.36 -10.91 20.22
C GLY A 20 0.87 -10.12 19.77
N SER A 21 1.67 -10.70 18.88
CA SER A 21 2.79 -10.01 18.22
C SER A 21 2.28 -8.89 17.28
N TYR A 22 1.79 -7.78 17.82
CA TYR A 22 1.47 -6.58 17.07
C TYR A 22 2.78 -5.91 16.68
N ARG A 23 3.15 -5.99 15.40
CA ARG A 23 4.21 -5.16 14.84
C ARG A 23 3.58 -3.87 14.30
N PRO A 24 3.96 -2.69 14.83
CA PRO A 24 3.49 -1.43 14.28
C PRO A 24 3.97 -1.30 12.82
N VAL A 25 3.13 -0.67 11.99
CA VAL A 25 3.49 -0.32 10.61
C VAL A 25 4.53 0.78 10.66
N SER A 26 5.68 0.55 10.02
CA SER A 26 6.81 1.49 10.01
C SER A 26 7.38 1.70 8.60
N ASP A 27 8.07 2.82 8.43
CA ASP A 27 8.81 3.21 7.22
C ASP A 27 10.32 3.00 7.38
N ASP A 28 10.79 2.67 8.59
CA ASP A 28 12.21 2.68 8.95
C ASP A 28 13.05 1.69 8.14
N MET A 29 12.42 0.62 7.63
CA MET A 29 13.08 -0.40 6.84
C MET A 29 12.46 -0.48 5.44
N VAL A 30 13.07 0.26 4.50
CA VAL A 30 12.79 0.13 3.07
C VAL A 30 13.59 -1.04 2.50
N LYS A 31 12.91 -2.02 1.94
CA LYS A 31 13.46 -3.25 1.36
C LYS A 31 13.33 -3.21 -0.15
N ILE A 32 14.44 -3.24 -0.87
CA ILE A 32 14.43 -3.55 -2.30
C ILE A 32 14.06 -5.04 -2.46
N GLY A 33 14.81 -5.91 -1.78
CA GLY A 33 14.65 -7.37 -1.83
C GLY A 33 15.38 -8.00 -3.02
N PRO A 34 15.64 -9.31 -2.98
CA PRO A 34 16.31 -10.01 -4.07
C PRO A 34 15.39 -10.15 -5.30
N PRO A 35 15.96 -10.38 -6.51
CA PRO A 35 15.20 -10.80 -7.67
C PRO A 35 14.36 -12.04 -7.38
N TYR A 36 13.18 -12.13 -7.97
CA TYR A 36 12.26 -13.25 -7.79
C TYR A 36 11.53 -13.60 -9.09
N ARG A 37 10.92 -14.79 -9.14
CA ARG A 37 10.17 -15.27 -10.31
C ARG A 37 8.76 -15.64 -9.93
N VAL A 38 7.79 -15.25 -10.76
CA VAL A 38 6.40 -15.67 -10.66
C VAL A 38 5.93 -16.09 -12.05
N ARG A 39 5.40 -17.32 -12.17
CA ARG A 39 4.89 -17.87 -13.45
C ARG A 39 5.88 -17.74 -14.62
N GLY A 40 7.16 -17.99 -14.34
CA GLY A 40 8.25 -17.91 -15.34
C GLY A 40 8.76 -16.51 -15.64
N VAL A 41 8.07 -15.45 -15.19
CA VAL A 41 8.51 -14.05 -15.36
C VAL A 41 9.42 -13.65 -14.21
N ALA A 42 10.59 -13.09 -14.54
CA ALA A 42 11.53 -12.56 -13.55
C ALA A 42 11.23 -11.09 -13.23
N TYR A 43 11.26 -10.76 -11.94
CA TYR A 43 11.11 -9.40 -11.42
C TYR A 43 12.37 -9.06 -10.63
N VAL A 44 12.95 -7.90 -10.94
CA VAL A 44 14.14 -7.38 -10.26
C VAL A 44 13.72 -6.11 -9.53
N PRO A 45 13.48 -6.19 -8.21
CA PRO A 45 13.22 -4.98 -7.45
C PRO A 45 14.40 -4.01 -7.52
N ALA A 46 14.10 -2.72 -7.65
CA ALA A 46 15.10 -1.67 -7.69
C ALA A 46 14.52 -0.38 -7.11
N ALA A 47 15.37 0.42 -6.48
CA ALA A 47 15.00 1.78 -6.14
C ALA A 47 14.97 2.62 -7.41
N ASP A 48 13.85 3.29 -7.64
CA ASP A 48 13.67 4.23 -8.74
C ASP A 48 12.91 5.46 -8.22
N PRO A 49 13.63 6.47 -7.68
CA PRO A 49 12.99 7.67 -7.16
C PRO A 49 12.37 8.53 -8.28
N ALA A 50 12.69 8.28 -9.55
CA ALA A 50 12.15 8.98 -10.71
C ALA A 50 11.02 8.20 -11.40
N TYR A 51 10.58 7.07 -10.80
CA TYR A 51 9.56 6.21 -11.38
C TYR A 51 8.29 7.01 -11.69
N ASP A 52 7.93 7.03 -12.98
CA ASP A 52 6.77 7.71 -13.52
C ASP A 52 6.27 6.95 -14.73
N MET A 53 5.28 6.08 -14.51
CA MET A 53 4.84 5.12 -15.52
C MET A 53 3.35 5.20 -15.76
N LEU A 54 2.98 5.04 -17.03
CA LEU A 54 1.62 4.79 -17.47
C LEU A 54 1.39 3.28 -17.54
N GLY A 55 0.21 2.86 -17.12
CA GLY A 55 -0.19 1.47 -17.20
C GLY A 55 -1.61 1.26 -16.70
N LEU A 56 -1.90 0.02 -16.33
CA LEU A 56 -3.18 -0.39 -15.82
C LEU A 56 -3.08 -0.70 -14.33
N ALA A 57 -4.13 -0.36 -13.59
CA ALA A 57 -4.31 -0.77 -12.20
C ALA A 57 -5.55 -1.65 -12.07
N SER A 58 -5.43 -2.73 -11.31
CA SER A 58 -6.58 -3.46 -10.75
C SER A 58 -6.69 -3.20 -9.25
N TRP A 59 -7.63 -3.85 -8.59
CA TRP A 59 -7.69 -3.86 -7.15
C TRP A 59 -8.01 -5.26 -6.60
N TYR A 60 -7.61 -5.47 -5.34
CA TYR A 60 -7.83 -6.71 -4.61
C TYR A 60 -8.45 -6.46 -3.22
N GLY A 61 -9.16 -7.48 -2.73
CA GLY A 61 -9.94 -7.46 -1.50
C GLY A 61 -9.64 -8.65 -0.59
N SER A 62 -10.69 -9.28 -0.08
CA SER A 62 -10.63 -10.36 0.92
C SER A 62 -9.94 -11.64 0.44
N GLU A 63 -9.74 -11.79 -0.86
CA GLU A 63 -8.99 -12.89 -1.47
C GLU A 63 -7.48 -12.83 -1.17
N SER A 64 -6.97 -11.70 -0.69
CA SER A 64 -5.59 -11.60 -0.27
C SER A 64 -5.32 -12.29 1.06
N GLY A 65 -4.12 -12.88 1.15
CA GLY A 65 -3.66 -13.56 2.36
C GLY A 65 -3.57 -12.65 3.58
N ASN A 66 -3.24 -13.23 4.73
CA ASN A 66 -3.24 -12.50 6.01
C ASN A 66 -2.11 -11.46 6.14
N ARG A 67 -1.07 -11.54 5.31
CA ARG A 67 0.12 -10.67 5.37
C ARG A 67 0.55 -10.21 3.99
N THR A 68 1.08 -9.00 3.92
CA THR A 68 1.72 -8.46 2.72
C THR A 68 3.18 -8.92 2.63
N ALA A 69 3.81 -8.74 1.46
CA ALA A 69 5.24 -8.98 1.27
C ALA A 69 6.14 -8.11 2.17
N ASN A 70 5.67 -6.95 2.64
CA ASN A 70 6.41 -6.17 3.63
C ASN A 70 6.33 -6.75 5.06
N GLY A 71 5.46 -7.75 5.28
CA GLY A 71 5.24 -8.40 6.57
C GLY A 71 4.13 -7.76 7.42
N GLU A 72 3.45 -6.75 6.88
CA GLU A 72 2.31 -6.07 7.52
C GLU A 72 1.07 -6.96 7.46
N ARG A 73 0.15 -6.84 8.43
CA ARG A 73 -1.16 -7.51 8.33
C ARG A 73 -1.96 -6.86 7.21
N PHE A 74 -2.42 -7.66 6.25
CA PHE A 74 -3.25 -7.14 5.18
C PHE A 74 -4.61 -6.66 5.72
N ARG A 75 -5.05 -5.51 5.21
CA ARG A 75 -6.33 -4.87 5.58
C ARG A 75 -6.94 -4.25 4.32
N ALA A 76 -7.93 -4.91 3.74
CA ALA A 76 -8.56 -4.48 2.48
C ALA A 76 -9.10 -3.04 2.50
N ARG A 77 -9.48 -2.48 3.66
CA ARG A 77 -10.01 -1.11 3.79
C ARG A 77 -8.93 -0.02 3.86
N TRP A 78 -7.66 -0.39 3.91
CA TRP A 78 -6.57 0.58 4.03
C TRP A 78 -6.23 1.20 2.68
N VAL A 79 -5.60 2.37 2.66
CA VAL A 79 -5.08 3.00 1.43
C VAL A 79 -3.67 2.45 1.13
N THR A 80 -3.64 1.24 0.58
CA THR A 80 -2.41 0.49 0.27
C THR A 80 -2.43 -0.09 -1.14
N GLY A 81 -1.28 -0.54 -1.64
CA GLY A 81 -1.18 -1.20 -2.94
C GLY A 81 0.01 -2.15 -3.05
N ALA A 82 0.03 -2.91 -4.13
CA ALA A 82 1.08 -3.84 -4.50
C ALA A 82 1.77 -3.39 -5.79
N HIS A 83 3.10 -3.51 -5.81
CA HIS A 83 3.92 -3.25 -6.99
C HIS A 83 4.99 -4.33 -7.14
N THR A 84 5.33 -4.67 -8.38
CA THR A 84 6.26 -5.78 -8.69
C THR A 84 7.71 -5.47 -8.30
N THR A 85 8.20 -4.26 -8.58
CA THR A 85 9.63 -3.92 -8.44
C THR A 85 9.99 -2.75 -7.53
N LEU A 86 9.08 -1.82 -7.20
CA LEU A 86 9.40 -0.72 -6.27
C LEU A 86 9.83 -1.23 -4.88
N PRO A 87 10.68 -0.51 -4.14
CA PRO A 87 11.03 -0.89 -2.77
C PRO A 87 9.79 -0.95 -1.86
N LEU A 88 9.82 -1.76 -0.81
CA LEU A 88 8.74 -1.85 0.18
C LEU A 88 9.19 -1.34 1.56
N PRO A 89 8.49 -0.40 2.19
CA PRO A 89 7.40 0.37 1.59
C PRO A 89 7.92 1.39 0.57
N SER A 90 7.03 1.81 -0.33
CA SER A 90 7.18 3.03 -1.14
C SER A 90 5.89 3.84 -1.09
N TYR A 91 5.95 5.12 -1.46
CA TYR A 91 4.78 5.96 -1.64
C TYR A 91 4.64 6.36 -3.09
N VAL A 92 3.44 6.21 -3.64
CA VAL A 92 3.15 6.56 -5.03
C VAL A 92 1.93 7.45 -5.13
N GLU A 93 1.99 8.49 -5.96
CA GLU A 93 0.80 9.18 -6.46
C GLU A 93 0.22 8.36 -7.60
N VAL A 94 -1.07 8.02 -7.49
CA VAL A 94 -1.81 7.28 -8.50
C VAL A 94 -2.88 8.20 -9.06
N THR A 95 -2.86 8.42 -10.36
CA THR A 95 -3.86 9.21 -11.09
C THR A 95 -4.70 8.31 -11.97
N ALA A 96 -6.01 8.29 -11.77
CA ALA A 96 -6.95 7.61 -12.66
C ALA A 96 -7.17 8.46 -13.92
N LEU A 97 -6.82 7.94 -15.10
CA LEU A 97 -6.84 8.72 -16.34
C LEU A 97 -8.25 8.95 -16.90
N ASP A 98 -9.26 8.21 -16.41
CA ASP A 98 -10.65 8.42 -16.83
C ASP A 98 -11.31 9.60 -16.13
N THR A 99 -10.92 9.86 -14.87
CA THR A 99 -11.56 10.88 -14.03
C THR A 99 -10.62 12.03 -13.68
N GLY A 100 -9.30 11.86 -13.82
CA GLY A 100 -8.28 12.81 -13.36
C GLY A 100 -8.08 12.81 -11.84
N ARG A 101 -8.87 12.03 -11.08
CA ARG A 101 -8.71 11.88 -9.63
C ARG A 101 -7.36 11.26 -9.33
N ARG A 102 -6.75 11.69 -8.24
CA ARG A 102 -5.47 11.16 -7.79
C ARG A 102 -5.36 11.09 -6.28
N ILE A 103 -4.63 10.09 -5.81
CA ILE A 103 -4.38 9.83 -4.39
C ILE A 103 -2.93 9.41 -4.17
N VAL A 104 -2.43 9.54 -2.94
CA VAL A 104 -1.18 8.90 -2.53
C VAL A 104 -1.48 7.53 -1.93
N VAL A 105 -0.74 6.52 -2.35
CA VAL A 105 -0.87 5.12 -1.91
C VAL A 105 0.44 4.64 -1.30
N ARG A 106 0.35 3.96 -0.16
CA ARG A 106 1.47 3.21 0.40
C ARG A 106 1.57 1.86 -0.31
N VAL A 107 2.66 1.62 -1.03
CA VAL A 107 2.99 0.33 -1.60
C VAL A 107 3.67 -0.52 -0.52
N ASN A 108 3.04 -1.62 -0.11
CA ASN A 108 3.54 -2.49 0.94
C ASN A 108 3.47 -3.99 0.58
N ASP A 109 3.18 -4.30 -0.69
CA ASP A 109 3.02 -5.67 -1.17
C ASP A 109 3.58 -5.88 -2.60
N ARG A 110 3.64 -7.15 -3.04
CA ARG A 110 4.11 -7.56 -4.37
C ARG A 110 2.95 -8.00 -5.26
N GLY A 111 3.02 -7.64 -6.53
CA GLY A 111 1.97 -7.82 -7.54
C GLY A 111 1.79 -6.55 -8.37
N PRO A 112 0.94 -6.53 -9.41
CA PRO A 112 0.21 -7.65 -10.00
C PRO A 112 1.13 -8.63 -10.75
N PHE A 113 0.77 -9.91 -10.80
CA PHE A 113 1.50 -10.96 -11.55
C PHE A 113 0.77 -11.50 -12.77
N THR A 114 -0.29 -10.81 -13.18
CA THR A 114 -1.15 -11.20 -14.30
C THR A 114 -1.60 -9.96 -15.05
N GLY A 115 -2.03 -10.13 -16.30
CA GLY A 115 -2.58 -9.04 -17.12
C GLY A 115 -1.49 -8.16 -17.74
N ARG A 116 -1.51 -8.06 -19.06
CA ARG A 116 -0.58 -7.22 -19.82
C ARG A 116 -0.75 -5.75 -19.41
N GLY A 117 0.35 -5.05 -19.17
CA GLY A 117 0.35 -3.63 -18.82
C GLY A 117 -0.15 -3.29 -17.42
N ARG A 118 -0.50 -4.28 -16.58
CA ARG A 118 -0.84 -4.01 -15.18
C ARG A 118 0.43 -3.76 -14.37
N ILE A 119 0.50 -2.58 -13.77
CA ILE A 119 1.67 -2.12 -13.00
C ILE A 119 1.35 -1.94 -11.51
N LEU A 120 0.07 -1.89 -11.15
CA LEU A 120 -0.35 -1.63 -9.78
C LEU A 120 -1.59 -2.44 -9.42
N ASP A 121 -1.61 -2.94 -8.20
CA ASP A 121 -2.77 -3.58 -7.60
C ASP A 121 -3.16 -2.79 -6.36
N LEU A 122 -4.31 -2.12 -6.41
CA LEU A 122 -4.84 -1.32 -5.31
C LEU A 122 -5.53 -2.22 -4.28
N SER A 123 -5.43 -1.90 -3.00
CA SER A 123 -6.40 -2.44 -2.03
C SER A 123 -7.79 -1.84 -2.27
N ARG A 124 -8.85 -2.51 -1.80
CA ARG A 124 -10.23 -1.99 -1.89
C ARG A 124 -10.36 -0.54 -1.37
N GLY A 125 -9.73 -0.22 -0.23
CA GLY A 125 -9.76 1.13 0.34
C GLY A 125 -9.10 2.18 -0.56
N ALA A 126 -7.98 1.83 -1.21
CA ALA A 126 -7.34 2.71 -2.20
C ALA A 126 -8.20 2.86 -3.47
N ALA A 127 -8.85 1.79 -3.95
CA ALA A 127 -9.76 1.86 -5.09
C ALA A 127 -11.01 2.71 -4.80
N GLU A 128 -11.53 2.67 -3.56
CA GLU A 128 -12.61 3.56 -3.09
C GLU A 128 -12.15 5.02 -3.06
N ALA A 129 -10.97 5.29 -2.47
CA ALA A 129 -10.42 6.64 -2.38
C ALA A 129 -10.11 7.25 -3.76
N LEU A 130 -9.63 6.44 -4.72
CA LEU A 130 -9.40 6.86 -6.10
C LEU A 130 -10.68 6.97 -6.93
N GLY A 131 -11.77 6.31 -6.50
CA GLY A 131 -13.06 6.32 -7.19
C GLY A 131 -13.17 5.29 -8.33
N VAL A 132 -12.43 4.19 -8.26
CA VAL A 132 -12.32 3.18 -9.34
C VAL A 132 -12.80 1.79 -8.94
N ARG A 133 -13.39 1.64 -7.74
CA ARG A 133 -13.86 0.34 -7.22
C ARG A 133 -14.77 -0.43 -8.21
N GLY A 134 -15.61 0.28 -8.97
CA GLY A 134 -16.56 -0.33 -9.90
C GLY A 134 -16.00 -0.72 -11.27
N ALA A 135 -14.77 -0.29 -11.61
CA ALA A 135 -14.25 -0.37 -12.98
C ALA A 135 -13.42 -1.63 -13.29
N GLY A 136 -13.07 -2.43 -12.27
CA GLY A 136 -12.27 -3.66 -12.41
C GLY A 136 -10.79 -3.38 -12.72
N VAL A 137 -10.49 -2.92 -13.94
CA VAL A 137 -9.15 -2.50 -14.39
C VAL A 137 -9.25 -1.09 -14.96
N VAL A 138 -8.34 -0.21 -14.56
CA VAL A 138 -8.38 1.21 -14.96
C VAL A 138 -7.03 1.72 -15.47
N PRO A 139 -7.01 2.63 -16.45
CA PRO A 139 -5.80 3.31 -16.89
C PRO A 139 -5.32 4.29 -15.81
N VAL A 140 -4.04 4.19 -15.46
CA VAL A 140 -3.42 5.01 -14.42
C VAL A 140 -2.06 5.55 -14.83
N ARG A 141 -1.69 6.67 -14.20
CA ARG A 141 -0.29 7.08 -14.03
C ARG A 141 0.13 6.79 -12.59
N VAL A 142 1.31 6.21 -12.41
CA VAL A 142 1.89 5.90 -11.10
C VAL A 142 3.24 6.58 -10.98
N ARG A 143 3.38 7.45 -9.98
CA ARG A 143 4.62 8.20 -9.71
C ARG A 143 5.13 7.94 -8.31
N VAL A 144 6.42 7.66 -8.15
CA VAL A 144 7.03 7.66 -6.82
C VAL A 144 7.04 9.09 -6.27
N VAL A 145 6.64 9.23 -5.02
CA VAL A 145 6.57 10.52 -4.32
C VAL A 145 7.11 10.38 -2.90
N SER A 146 7.55 11.52 -2.33
CA SER A 146 7.92 11.62 -0.92
C SER A 146 6.91 12.51 -0.19
N PRO A 147 5.78 11.96 0.31
CA PRO A 147 4.82 12.74 1.08
C PRO A 147 5.46 13.24 2.38
N ASP A 148 4.90 14.29 2.97
CA ASP A 148 5.35 14.77 4.28
C ASP A 148 4.93 13.81 5.42
N GLU A 149 5.47 14.03 6.62
CA GLU A 149 5.24 13.11 7.74
C GLU A 149 3.76 13.03 8.15
N ARG A 150 2.99 14.10 7.96
CA ARG A 150 1.56 14.09 8.28
C ARG A 150 0.83 13.08 7.39
N ASP A 151 1.08 13.11 6.09
CA ASP A 151 0.49 12.17 5.15
C ASP A 151 1.03 10.75 5.34
N ARG A 152 2.34 10.58 5.58
CA ARG A 152 2.94 9.27 5.91
C ARG A 152 2.27 8.67 7.14
N ALA A 153 2.08 9.44 8.21
CA ALA A 153 1.43 8.96 9.42
C ALA A 153 -0.02 8.53 9.19
N LEU A 154 -0.77 9.20 8.31
CA LEU A 154 -2.11 8.78 7.90
C LEU A 154 -2.07 7.44 7.14
N LEU A 155 -1.19 7.35 6.14
CA LEU A 155 -1.04 6.16 5.30
C LEU A 155 -0.56 4.94 6.08
N ARG A 156 0.34 5.10 7.06
CA ARG A 156 0.75 4.02 7.99
C ARG A 156 -0.41 3.48 8.83
N ARG A 157 -1.46 4.29 9.05
CA ARG A 157 -2.71 3.88 9.71
C ARG A 157 -3.78 3.41 8.71
N GLY A 158 -3.43 3.31 7.43
CA GLY A 158 -4.34 2.95 6.34
C GLY A 158 -5.35 4.01 5.95
N LYS A 159 -5.18 5.25 6.41
CA LYS A 159 -6.06 6.38 6.09
C LYS A 159 -5.58 7.10 4.83
N PRO A 160 -6.47 7.75 4.07
CA PRO A 160 -6.05 8.60 2.95
C PRO A 160 -5.15 9.74 3.42
N ALA A 161 -4.19 10.11 2.57
CA ALA A 161 -3.43 11.35 2.67
C ALA A 161 -4.33 12.56 2.36
N ARG A 162 -3.77 13.78 2.36
CA ARG A 162 -4.49 14.98 1.91
C ARG A 162 -5.12 14.79 0.52
N ASP A 163 -6.22 15.49 0.28
CA ASP A 163 -6.83 15.55 -1.03
C ASP A 163 -5.92 16.28 -2.02
N LEU A 164 -5.81 15.73 -3.23
CA LEU A 164 -5.05 16.29 -4.32
C LEU A 164 -6.03 16.81 -5.39
N PRO A 165 -5.82 18.02 -5.94
CA PRO A 165 -6.69 18.52 -7.00
C PRO A 165 -6.58 17.61 -8.22
N PRO A 166 -7.69 17.27 -8.89
CA PRO A 166 -7.65 16.43 -10.09
C PRO A 166 -6.73 16.99 -11.17
N VAL A 167 -6.19 16.10 -11.99
CA VAL A 167 -5.45 16.49 -13.20
C VAL A 167 -6.41 17.08 -14.23
N ASP A 168 -6.01 18.18 -14.85
CA ASP A 168 -6.81 18.89 -15.85
C ASP A 168 -7.02 18.06 -17.13
N GLU A 169 -8.05 18.43 -17.90
CA GLU A 169 -8.45 17.67 -19.08
C GLU A 169 -7.35 17.56 -20.14
N ARG A 170 -6.59 18.65 -20.36
CA ARG A 170 -5.56 18.68 -21.40
C ARG A 170 -4.42 17.72 -21.04
N THR A 171 -3.93 17.79 -19.81
CA THR A 171 -2.92 16.85 -19.33
C THR A 171 -3.44 15.42 -19.40
N ARG A 172 -4.68 15.18 -19.00
CA ARG A 172 -5.29 13.85 -19.01
C ARG A 172 -5.42 13.28 -20.43
N ALA A 173 -5.84 14.09 -21.39
CA ALA A 173 -5.93 13.70 -22.80
C ALA A 173 -4.57 13.25 -23.35
N ASN A 174 -3.50 14.02 -23.05
CA ASN A 174 -2.14 13.69 -23.44
C ASN A 174 -1.67 12.36 -22.82
N LEU A 175 -1.92 12.13 -21.53
CA LEU A 175 -1.54 10.87 -20.86
C LEU A 175 -2.29 9.67 -21.45
N ARG A 176 -3.57 9.83 -21.79
CA ARG A 176 -4.34 8.75 -22.44
C ARG A 176 -3.84 8.45 -23.85
N GLU A 177 -3.38 9.46 -24.59
CA GLU A 177 -2.76 9.26 -25.89
C GLU A 177 -1.43 8.49 -25.78
N GLN A 178 -0.58 8.86 -24.82
CA GLN A 178 0.66 8.14 -24.55
C GLN A 178 0.39 6.68 -24.15
N LEU A 179 -0.62 6.42 -23.32
CA LEU A 179 -1.01 5.05 -22.95
C LEU A 179 -1.45 4.24 -24.18
N ARG A 180 -2.30 4.82 -25.04
CA ARG A 180 -2.72 4.17 -26.29
C ARG A 180 -1.54 3.90 -27.22
N ALA A 181 -0.60 4.84 -27.34
CA ALA A 181 0.60 4.67 -28.15
C ALA A 181 1.50 3.53 -27.62
N ALA A 182 1.47 3.26 -26.31
CA ALA A 182 2.13 2.11 -25.69
C ALA A 182 1.36 0.77 -25.90
N GLY A 183 0.21 0.80 -26.57
CA GLY A 183 -0.61 -0.37 -26.85
C GLY A 183 -1.38 -0.90 -25.64
N LEU A 184 -1.76 0.00 -24.73
CA LEU A 184 -2.55 -0.25 -23.52
C LEU A 184 -3.87 0.52 -23.50
#